data_AF-A0A8S0VXW8-F1
#
_entry.id   AF-A0A8S0VXW8-F1
#
_cell.length_a   1.000
_cell.length_b   1.000
_cell.length_c   1.000
_cell.angle_alpha   90.00
_cell.angle_beta   90.00
_cell.angle_gamma   90.00
#
_symmetry.space_group_name_H-M   'P 1'
#
loop_
_entity.id
_entity.type
_entity.pdbx_description
1 polymer ?
#
loop_
_entity_poly.entity_id
_entity_poly.type
_entity_poly.pdbx_seq_one_letter_code
_entity_poly.pdbx_strand_id
1 'polypeptide(L)'
;MSYIVDFKNVSTVGLESSPVAEALAGLRAHEARYFMNKYKHEFTVVPAGESPETLDYVNQILKKERGIEFATKPLETSRFQVENIKMAYVFYEDGLEINVMYTVDDPKKRAVGLKLSEGMGVPKELEGKFKFARQ
;
A
#
# COMPACT_ATOMS: atom_id res chain seq x y z
N MET A 1 -6.29 -14.89 -6.53
CA MET A 1 -7.70 -14.46 -6.35
C MET A 1 -7.77 -13.38 -5.28
N SER A 2 -8.73 -12.44 -5.39
CA SER A 2 -8.96 -11.42 -4.38
C SER A 2 -9.50 -11.99 -3.07
N TYR A 3 -9.14 -11.42 -1.92
CA TYR A 3 -9.77 -11.76 -0.65
C TYR A 3 -9.91 -10.55 0.29
N ILE A 4 -10.82 -10.64 1.26
CA ILE A 4 -11.08 -9.61 2.27
C ILE A 4 -10.05 -9.75 3.40
N VAL A 5 -9.42 -8.65 3.78
CA VAL A 5 -8.49 -8.63 4.91
C VAL A 5 -9.26 -8.63 6.23
N ASP A 6 -9.13 -9.70 7.02
CA ASP A 6 -9.66 -9.76 8.38
C ASP A 6 -8.72 -9.03 9.36
N PHE A 7 -9.11 -7.83 9.76
CA PHE A 7 -8.34 -7.05 10.73
C PHE A 7 -8.50 -7.50 12.19
N LYS A 8 -9.42 -8.43 12.48
CA LYS A 8 -9.56 -9.03 13.81
C LYS A 8 -8.61 -10.22 13.97
N ASN A 9 -8.41 -10.99 12.90
CA ASN A 9 -7.49 -12.12 12.84
C ASN A 9 -6.38 -11.83 11.82
N VAL A 10 -5.36 -11.09 12.25
CA VAL A 10 -4.25 -10.67 11.38
C VAL A 10 -3.52 -11.89 10.84
N SER A 11 -3.46 -12.00 9.51
CA SER A 11 -2.84 -13.12 8.80
C SER A 11 -1.71 -12.62 7.91
N THR A 12 -0.64 -13.41 7.79
CA THR A 12 0.50 -13.17 6.90
C THR A 12 0.33 -13.77 5.51
N VAL A 13 -0.82 -14.40 5.23
CA VAL A 13 -1.10 -14.97 3.90
C VAL A 13 -0.90 -13.91 2.81
N GLY A 14 -0.18 -14.30 1.75
CA GLY A 14 0.21 -13.43 0.63
C GLY A 14 1.45 -12.58 0.87
N LEU A 15 1.97 -12.54 2.11
CA LEU A 15 3.09 -11.71 2.55
C LEU A 15 4.26 -12.53 3.10
N GLU A 16 4.20 -13.86 3.03
CA GLU A 16 5.09 -14.79 3.74
C GLU A 16 6.55 -14.69 3.28
N SER A 17 6.80 -14.20 2.06
CA SER A 17 8.17 -13.98 1.57
C SER A 17 8.83 -12.72 2.14
N SER A 18 8.07 -11.85 2.81
CA SER A 18 8.63 -10.67 3.47
C SER A 18 9.42 -11.07 4.72
N PRO A 19 10.63 -10.51 4.94
CA PRO A 19 11.36 -10.70 6.19
C PRO A 19 10.67 -10.05 7.40
N VAL A 20 9.68 -9.16 7.16
CA VAL A 20 8.87 -8.48 8.17
C VAL A 20 7.37 -8.77 7.99
N ALA A 21 7.03 -9.98 7.56
CA ALA A 21 5.67 -10.39 7.18
C ALA A 21 4.60 -10.07 8.24
N GLU A 22 4.89 -10.29 9.53
CA GLU A 22 3.96 -9.98 10.62
C GLU A 22 3.67 -8.47 10.74
N ALA A 23 4.72 -7.64 10.67
CA ALA A 23 4.57 -6.19 10.73
C ALA A 23 3.86 -5.63 9.49
N LEU A 24 4.15 -6.18 8.31
CA LEU A 24 3.46 -5.81 7.06
C LEU A 24 1.99 -6.24 7.07
N ALA A 25 1.69 -7.44 7.57
CA ALA A 25 0.32 -7.89 7.79
C ALA A 25 -0.42 -6.99 8.79
N GLY A 26 0.27 -6.50 9.81
CA GLY A 26 -0.24 -5.51 10.76
C GLY A 26 -0.63 -4.19 10.09
N LEU A 27 0.23 -3.64 9.21
CA LEU A 27 -0.10 -2.44 8.43
C LEU A 27 -1.31 -2.68 7.52
N ARG A 28 -1.33 -3.79 6.79
CA ARG A 28 -2.47 -4.18 5.94
C ARG A 28 -3.78 -4.30 6.73
N ALA A 29 -3.74 -4.91 7.91
CA ALA A 29 -4.89 -5.00 8.81
C ALA A 29 -5.32 -3.63 9.37
N HIS A 30 -4.36 -2.74 9.64
CA HIS A 30 -4.65 -1.37 10.07
C HIS A 30 -5.47 -0.61 9.01
N GLU A 31 -5.09 -0.71 7.74
CA GLU A 31 -5.86 -0.13 6.63
C GLU A 31 -7.28 -0.71 6.57
N ALA A 32 -7.40 -2.04 6.63
CA ALA A 32 -8.70 -2.70 6.60
C ALA A 32 -9.61 -2.24 7.75
N ARG A 33 -9.09 -2.11 8.96
CA ARG A 33 -9.82 -1.58 10.11
C ARG A 33 -10.25 -0.13 9.90
N TYR A 34 -9.37 0.72 9.35
CA TYR A 34 -9.67 2.12 9.07
C TYR A 34 -10.83 2.23 8.07
N PHE A 35 -10.78 1.50 6.95
CA PHE A 35 -11.82 1.54 5.93
C PHE A 35 -13.16 1.00 6.42
N MET A 36 -13.14 -0.08 7.21
CA MET A 36 -14.36 -0.59 7.83
C MET A 36 -14.94 0.41 8.83
N ASN A 37 -14.13 0.99 9.72
CA ASN A 37 -14.62 1.89 10.74
C ASN A 37 -15.18 3.20 10.14
N LYS A 38 -14.42 3.81 9.23
CA LYS A 38 -14.73 5.13 8.67
C LYS A 38 -15.75 5.08 7.54
N TYR A 39 -15.61 4.13 6.61
CA TYR A 39 -16.40 4.10 5.37
C TYR A 39 -17.34 2.90 5.26
N LYS A 40 -17.33 1.98 6.24
CA LYS A 40 -18.05 0.69 6.15
C LYS A 40 -17.67 -0.10 4.90
N HIS A 41 -16.41 0.01 4.50
CA HIS A 41 -15.86 -0.63 3.31
C HIS A 41 -14.98 -1.82 3.69
N GLU A 42 -15.22 -2.97 3.04
CA GLU A 42 -14.37 -4.15 3.15
C GLU A 42 -13.11 -3.97 2.31
N PHE A 43 -11.96 -3.86 2.97
CA PHE A 43 -10.68 -3.77 2.28
C PHE A 43 -10.27 -5.14 1.75
N THR A 44 -10.08 -5.22 0.43
CA THR A 44 -9.68 -6.45 -0.25
C THR A 44 -8.31 -6.29 -0.88
N VAL A 45 -7.58 -7.40 -0.98
CA VAL A 45 -6.26 -7.45 -1.63
C VAL A 45 -6.24 -8.53 -2.70
N VAL A 46 -5.36 -8.34 -3.67
CA VAL A 46 -5.12 -9.24 -4.81
C VAL A 46 -3.61 -9.46 -4.92
N PRO A 47 -3.15 -10.70 -5.18
CA PRO A 47 -1.74 -10.94 -5.50
C PRO A 47 -1.26 -9.99 -6.60
N ALA A 48 -0.09 -9.41 -6.44
CA ALA A 48 0.40 -8.36 -7.34
C ALA A 48 0.50 -8.83 -8.80
N GLY A 49 0.87 -10.10 -9.02
CA GLY A 49 0.91 -10.71 -10.36
C GLY A 49 -0.46 -10.84 -11.04
N GLU A 50 -1.56 -10.77 -10.29
CA GLU A 50 -2.93 -10.78 -10.82
C GLU A 50 -3.51 -9.35 -10.98
N SER A 51 -2.77 -8.29 -10.61
CA SER A 51 -3.22 -6.89 -10.75
C SER A 51 -2.15 -5.98 -11.38
N PRO A 52 -1.66 -6.31 -12.59
CA PRO A 52 -0.62 -5.50 -13.26
C PRO A 52 -1.05 -4.05 -13.49
N GLU A 53 -2.33 -3.82 -13.80
CA GLU A 53 -2.86 -2.46 -14.03
C GLU A 53 -2.77 -1.56 -12.80
N THR A 54 -2.94 -2.12 -11.59
CA THR A 54 -2.83 -1.36 -10.34
C THR A 54 -1.37 -1.01 -10.06
N LEU A 55 -0.46 -1.95 -10.27
CA LEU A 55 0.98 -1.71 -10.15
C LEU A 55 1.45 -0.64 -11.13
N ASP A 56 1.09 -0.77 -12.40
CA ASP A 56 1.47 0.19 -13.45
C ASP A 56 0.95 1.58 -13.14
N TYR A 57 -0.30 1.69 -12.67
CA TYR A 57 -0.88 2.95 -12.24
C TYR A 57 -0.06 3.61 -11.12
N VAL A 58 0.27 2.87 -10.05
CA VAL A 58 1.03 3.42 -8.93
C VAL A 58 2.46 3.76 -9.34
N ASN A 59 3.13 2.88 -10.09
CA ASN A 59 4.51 3.08 -10.55
C ASN A 59 4.63 4.30 -11.48
N GLN A 60 3.68 4.50 -12.39
CA GLN A 60 3.67 5.69 -13.24
C GLN A 60 3.56 6.98 -12.43
N ILE A 61 2.79 6.98 -11.34
CA ILE A 61 2.62 8.15 -10.47
C ILE A 61 3.90 8.44 -9.70
N LEU A 62 4.49 7.42 -9.08
CA LEU A 62 5.76 7.54 -8.35
C LEU A 62 6.87 8.05 -9.28
N LYS A 63 6.96 7.50 -10.49
CA LYS A 63 7.95 7.92 -11.47
C LYS A 63 7.74 9.35 -11.95
N LYS A 64 6.54 9.70 -12.39
CA LYS A 64 6.25 11.01 -12.99
C LYS A 64 6.24 12.16 -11.97
N GLU A 65 5.72 11.92 -10.77
CA GLU A 65 5.50 12.99 -9.79
C GLU A 65 6.55 13.05 -8.69
N ARG A 66 7.31 11.97 -8.48
CA ARG A 66 8.31 11.89 -7.40
C ARG A 66 9.69 11.47 -7.89
N GLY A 67 9.83 10.99 -9.13
CA GLY A 67 11.09 10.44 -9.63
C GLY A 67 11.57 9.24 -8.81
N ILE A 68 10.62 8.39 -8.36
CA ILE A 68 10.90 7.22 -7.52
C ILE A 68 10.48 5.97 -8.29
N GLU A 69 11.36 4.97 -8.31
CA GLU A 69 11.12 3.63 -8.85
C GLU A 69 11.69 2.63 -7.85
N PHE A 70 10.83 1.85 -7.21
CA PHE A 70 11.26 0.87 -6.21
C PHE A 70 11.67 -0.44 -6.86
N ALA A 71 12.81 -0.99 -6.45
CA ALA A 71 13.28 -2.29 -6.93
C ALA A 71 12.69 -3.49 -6.14
N THR A 72 12.06 -3.24 -4.99
CA THR A 72 11.45 -4.26 -4.14
C THR A 72 10.28 -4.96 -4.84
N LYS A 73 10.11 -6.25 -4.57
CA LYS A 73 9.09 -7.08 -5.22
C LYS A 73 7.70 -6.74 -4.65
N PRO A 74 6.70 -6.39 -5.49
CA PRO A 74 5.33 -6.24 -5.01
C PRO A 74 4.72 -7.60 -4.70
N LEU A 75 4.04 -7.71 -3.58
CA LEU A 75 3.37 -8.93 -3.13
C LEU A 75 1.87 -8.86 -3.37
N GLU A 76 1.25 -7.74 -2.99
CA GLU A 76 -0.19 -7.53 -3.13
C GLU A 76 -0.55 -6.11 -3.51
N THR A 77 -1.76 -5.97 -4.05
CA THR A 77 -2.35 -4.68 -4.39
C THR A 77 -3.80 -4.59 -3.91
N SER A 78 -4.30 -3.38 -3.76
CA SER A 78 -5.72 -3.10 -3.59
C SER A 78 -6.10 -1.88 -4.43
N ARG A 79 -7.29 -1.87 -5.02
CA ARG A 79 -7.80 -0.73 -5.77
C ARG A 79 -9.32 -0.64 -5.65
N PHE A 80 -9.80 0.48 -5.13
CA PHE A 80 -11.22 0.69 -4.88
C PHE A 80 -11.54 2.19 -4.84
N GLN A 81 -12.82 2.52 -4.67
CA GLN A 81 -13.28 3.87 -4.44
C GLN A 81 -14.15 3.88 -3.19
N VAL A 82 -13.90 4.84 -2.31
CA VAL A 82 -14.80 5.20 -1.20
C VAL A 82 -15.20 6.65 -1.38
N GLU A 83 -16.51 6.92 -1.29
CA GLU A 83 -17.06 8.26 -1.55
C GLU A 83 -16.56 8.81 -2.90
N ASN A 84 -15.95 10.00 -2.91
CA ASN A 84 -15.35 10.63 -4.10
C ASN A 84 -13.83 10.44 -4.19
N ILE A 85 -13.25 9.46 -3.50
CA ILE A 85 -11.80 9.23 -3.44
C ILE A 85 -11.45 7.84 -4.00
N LYS A 86 -10.72 7.82 -5.11
CA LYS A 86 -10.10 6.59 -5.65
C LYS A 86 -8.82 6.29 -4.90
N MET A 87 -8.68 5.03 -4.50
CA MET A 87 -7.56 4.55 -3.69
C MET A 87 -6.87 3.41 -4.41
N ALA A 88 -5.55 3.40 -4.37
CA ALA A 88 -4.72 2.28 -4.81
C ALA A 88 -3.63 2.03 -3.78
N TYR A 89 -3.36 0.76 -3.48
CA TYR A 89 -2.36 0.31 -2.53
C TYR A 89 -1.44 -0.72 -3.18
N VAL A 90 -0.18 -0.73 -2.77
CA VAL A 90 0.80 -1.77 -3.08
C VAL A 90 1.56 -2.11 -1.80
N PHE A 91 1.63 -3.40 -1.49
CA PHE A 91 2.43 -3.95 -0.40
C PHE A 91 3.64 -4.67 -0.99
N TYR A 92 4.83 -4.30 -0.54
CA TYR A 92 6.10 -4.80 -1.06
C TYR A 92 6.80 -5.74 -0.08
N GLU A 93 7.62 -6.62 -0.63
CA GLU A 93 8.31 -7.68 0.11
C GLU A 93 9.22 -7.16 1.23
N ASP A 94 9.84 -6.01 1.06
CA ASP A 94 10.70 -5.38 2.08
C ASP A 94 9.95 -4.75 3.26
N GLY A 95 8.61 -4.76 3.25
CA GLY A 95 7.78 -4.15 4.30
C GLY A 95 7.26 -2.76 3.96
N LEU A 96 7.43 -2.28 2.72
CA LEU A 96 6.88 -1.00 2.28
C LEU A 96 5.39 -1.14 1.93
N GLU A 97 4.54 -0.26 2.46
CA GLU A 97 3.21 0.03 1.93
C GLU A 97 3.24 1.38 1.21
N ILE A 98 2.73 1.38 -0.02
CA ILE A 98 2.47 2.60 -0.77
C ILE A 98 0.97 2.74 -0.98
N ASN A 99 0.44 3.94 -0.77
CA ASN A 99 -0.91 4.27 -1.19
C ASN A 99 -0.95 5.51 -2.06
N VAL A 100 -1.92 5.53 -2.97
CA VAL A 100 -2.24 6.67 -3.83
C VAL A 100 -3.71 7.00 -3.64
N MET A 101 -3.99 8.26 -3.32
CA MET A 101 -5.34 8.79 -3.18
C MET A 101 -5.59 9.85 -4.24
N TYR A 102 -6.75 9.78 -4.88
CA TYR A 102 -7.12 10.70 -5.95
C TYR A 102 -8.60 11.09 -5.82
N THR A 103 -8.86 12.38 -5.64
CA THR A 103 -10.23 12.91 -5.59
C THR A 103 -10.81 12.99 -7.00
N VAL A 104 -12.00 12.42 -7.21
CA VAL A 104 -12.64 12.35 -8.53
C VAL A 104 -12.99 13.75 -9.06
N ASP A 105 -13.45 14.64 -8.19
CA ASP A 105 -13.94 15.97 -8.57
C ASP A 105 -12.81 17.01 -8.70
N ASP A 106 -11.60 16.69 -8.25
CA ASP A 106 -10.42 17.55 -8.36
C ASP A 106 -9.17 16.74 -8.75
N PRO A 107 -8.97 16.50 -10.06
CA PRO A 107 -7.87 15.69 -10.58
C PRO A 107 -6.47 16.12 -10.16
N LYS A 108 -6.30 17.37 -9.75
CA LYS A 108 -5.00 17.94 -9.37
C LYS A 108 -4.65 17.62 -7.92
N LYS A 109 -5.62 17.18 -7.10
CA LYS A 109 -5.40 16.78 -5.71
C LYS A 109 -5.15 15.29 -5.63
N ARG A 110 -3.87 14.94 -5.71
CA ARG A 110 -3.35 13.59 -5.48
C ARG A 110 -2.45 13.57 -4.25
N ALA A 111 -2.64 12.55 -3.41
CA ALA A 111 -1.75 12.27 -2.29
C ALA A 111 -1.08 10.90 -2.49
N VAL A 112 0.19 10.82 -2.12
CA VAL A 112 0.96 9.57 -2.11
C VAL A 112 1.44 9.37 -0.68
N GLY A 113 1.06 8.26 -0.07
CA GLY A 113 1.51 7.84 1.26
C GLY A 113 2.58 6.75 1.14
N LEU A 114 3.58 6.83 2.02
CA LEU A 114 4.63 5.82 2.20
C LEU A 114 4.61 5.41 3.66
N LYS A 115 4.44 4.13 3.96
CA LYS A 115 4.54 3.57 5.31
C LYS A 115 5.53 2.43 5.33
N LEU A 116 6.41 2.45 6.32
CA LEU A 116 7.43 1.43 6.52
C LEU A 116 6.97 0.55 7.69
N SER A 117 6.95 -0.75 7.49
CA SER A 117 6.73 -1.71 8.59
C SER A 117 7.79 -1.57 9.68
N GLU A 118 7.44 -1.97 10.90
CA GLU A 118 8.43 -2.14 11.95
C GLU A 118 9.47 -3.20 11.52
N GLY A 119 10.75 -2.96 11.84
CA GLY A 119 11.86 -3.85 11.47
C GLY A 119 12.38 -3.69 10.03
N MET A 120 11.72 -2.88 9.19
CA MET A 120 12.16 -2.55 7.85
C MET A 120 13.27 -1.48 7.85
N GLY A 121 14.25 -1.63 6.95
CA GLY A 121 15.22 -0.58 6.64
C GLY A 121 14.61 0.51 5.73
N VAL A 122 15.11 1.75 5.81
CA VAL A 122 14.65 2.80 4.88
C VAL A 122 15.06 2.42 3.45
N PRO A 123 14.13 2.37 2.47
CA PRO A 123 14.49 2.12 1.07
C PRO A 123 15.50 3.13 0.56
N LYS A 124 16.51 2.67 -0.19
CA LYS A 124 17.59 3.51 -0.74
C LYS A 124 17.04 4.65 -1.60
N GLU A 125 15.92 4.40 -2.29
CA GLU A 125 15.23 5.36 -3.14
C GLU A 125 14.65 6.54 -2.37
N LEU A 126 14.46 6.39 -1.06
CA LEU A 126 13.92 7.38 -0.14
C LEU A 126 14.95 8.00 0.80
N GLU A 127 16.15 7.42 0.90
CA GLU A 127 17.25 7.96 1.71
C GLU A 127 17.55 9.41 1.32
N GLY A 128 17.61 10.29 2.33
CA GLY A 128 17.88 11.72 2.14
C GLY A 128 16.73 12.55 1.55
N LYS A 129 15.65 11.92 1.05
CA LYS A 129 14.48 12.63 0.49
C LYS A 129 13.40 12.92 1.52
N PHE A 130 13.31 12.12 2.58
CA PHE A 130 12.27 12.24 3.61
C PHE A 130 12.85 12.17 5.02
N LYS A 131 12.17 12.84 5.96
CA LYS A 131 12.40 12.67 7.39
C LYS A 131 11.45 11.59 7.90
N PHE A 132 11.98 10.45 8.28
CA PHE A 132 11.21 9.35 8.84
C PHE A 132 11.14 9.47 10.35
N ALA A 133 9.93 9.41 10.91
CA ALA A 133 9.76 9.19 12.34
C ALA A 133 9.96 7.69 12.60
N ARG A 134 10.89 7.35 13.50
CA ARG A 134 11.04 6.00 14.04
C ARG A 134 10.31 5.99 15.38
N GLN A 135 9.35 5.09 15.56
CA GLN A 135 8.74 4.79 16.87
C GLN A 135 9.17 3.41 17.29
#